data_AF-A0A923UI67-F1
#
_entry.id   AF-A0A923UI67-F1
#
_cell.length_a   1.000
_cell.length_b   1.000
_cell.length_c   1.000
_cell.angle_alpha   90.00
_cell.angle_beta   90.00
_cell.angle_gamma   90.00
#
_symmetry.space_group_name_H-M   'P 1'
#
loop_
_entity.id
_entity.type
_entity.pdbx_description
1 polymer ?
#
loop_
_entity_poly.entity_id
_entity_poly.type
_entity_poly.pdbx_seq_one_letter_code
_entity_poly.pdbx_strand_id
1 'polypeptide(L)'
;GCWLVVDKKAEGIFHISGKDFLTPYQMAIKTAEFFQLDKSLITPVDSSNFTQPAKRPARTGFVLDKAVSVLGYNPVSFEKGIEILAGQIKGVI
;
A
#
# COMPACT_ATOMS: atom_id res chain seq x y z
N GLY A 1 -10.50 -7.52 2.06
CA GLY A 1 -11.49 -6.48 1.74
C GLY A 1 -12.64 -7.05 0.94
N CYS A 2 -12.47 -7.21 -0.38
CA CYS A 2 -13.55 -7.67 -1.28
C CYS A 2 -14.22 -8.97 -0.85
N TRP A 3 -13.43 -9.97 -0.42
CA TRP A 3 -14.00 -11.23 0.10
C TRP A 3 -14.92 -11.02 1.31
N LEU A 4 -14.58 -10.12 2.25
CA LEU A 4 -15.44 -9.80 3.40
C LEU A 4 -16.74 -9.11 2.99
N VAL A 5 -16.71 -8.31 1.92
CA VAL A 5 -17.93 -7.68 1.37
C VAL A 5 -18.89 -8.76 0.88
N VAL A 6 -18.36 -9.76 0.16
CA VAL A 6 -19.16 -10.89 -0.35
C VAL A 6 -19.68 -11.76 0.79
N ASP A 7 -18.81 -12.17 1.71
CA ASP A 7 -19.14 -13.04 2.84
C ASP A 7 -20.25 -12.45 3.72
N LYS A 8 -20.16 -11.14 4.02
CA LYS A 8 -21.17 -10.43 4.82
C LYS A 8 -22.38 -9.95 4.02
N LYS A 9 -22.41 -10.17 2.70
CA LYS A 9 -23.40 -9.59 1.79
C LYS A 9 -23.56 -8.07 2.01
N ALA A 10 -22.45 -7.38 2.23
CA ALA A 10 -22.45 -5.97 2.57
C ALA A 10 -22.66 -5.11 1.32
N GLU A 11 -23.55 -4.13 1.39
CA GLU A 11 -23.88 -3.26 0.26
C GLU A 11 -23.30 -1.84 0.40
N GLY A 12 -23.13 -1.17 -0.74
CA GLY A 12 -22.65 0.20 -0.85
C GLY A 12 -21.14 0.32 -1.05
N ILE A 13 -20.62 1.52 -0.82
CA ILE A 13 -19.23 1.88 -1.13
C ILE A 13 -18.33 1.65 0.08
N PHE A 14 -17.18 1.00 -0.14
CA PHE A 14 -16.13 0.75 0.86
C PHE A 14 -14.77 1.09 0.28
N HIS A 15 -13.91 1.75 1.06
CA HIS A 15 -12.49 1.88 0.72
C HIS A 15 -11.71 0.69 1.27
N ILE A 16 -10.90 0.07 0.41
CA ILE A 16 -10.04 -1.06 0.76
C ILE A 16 -8.61 -0.68 0.35
N SER A 17 -7.73 -0.48 1.33
CA SER A 17 -6.30 -0.22 1.12
C SER A 17 -5.46 -0.86 2.21
N GLY A 18 -4.13 -0.73 2.11
CA GLY A 18 -3.21 -1.06 3.20
C GLY A 18 -3.39 -0.16 4.43
N LYS A 19 -2.81 -0.57 5.55
CA LYS A 19 -2.92 0.12 6.85
C LYS A 19 -2.17 1.45 6.90
N ASP A 20 -1.03 1.51 6.21
CA ASP A 20 -0.10 2.63 6.34
C ASP A 20 -0.32 3.69 5.27
N PHE A 21 -0.10 4.95 5.65
CA PHE A 21 -0.10 6.09 4.75
C PHE A 21 1.35 6.48 4.45
N LEU A 22 1.83 6.18 3.24
CA LEU A 22 3.22 6.35 2.84
C LEU A 22 3.35 7.09 1.51
N THR A 23 4.42 7.88 1.37
CA THR A 23 4.83 8.42 0.07
C THR A 23 5.53 7.34 -0.76
N PRO A 24 5.61 7.49 -2.11
CA PRO A 24 6.40 6.59 -2.94
C PRO A 24 7.86 6.44 -2.50
N TYR A 25 8.47 7.55 -2.07
CA TYR A 25 9.82 7.53 -1.52
C TYR A 25 9.92 6.65 -0.27
N GLN A 26 9.01 6.81 0.69
CA GLN A 26 8.99 5.98 1.90
C GLN A 26 8.77 4.50 1.58
N MET A 27 7.90 4.19 0.62
CA MET A 27 7.69 2.82 0.15
C MET A 27 8.98 2.23 -0.45
N ALA A 28 9.71 3.00 -1.26
CA ALA A 28 10.98 2.57 -1.85
C ALA A 28 12.06 2.31 -0.79
N ILE A 29 12.22 3.23 0.18
CA ILE A 29 13.17 3.06 1.29
C ILE A 29 12.84 1.81 2.12
N LYS A 30 11.58 1.62 2.52
CA LYS A 30 11.15 0.44 3.29
C LYS A 30 11.36 -0.86 2.53
N THR A 31 11.15 -0.85 1.21
CA THR A 31 11.42 -1.99 0.35
C THR A 31 12.91 -2.32 0.32
N ALA A 32 13.76 -1.31 0.09
CA ALA A 32 15.21 -1.50 0.07
C ALA A 32 15.74 -2.02 1.42
N GLU A 33 15.24 -1.49 2.54
CA GLU A 33 15.59 -1.96 3.87
C GLU A 33 15.19 -3.42 4.11
N PHE A 34 13.97 -3.80 3.72
CA PHE A 34 13.50 -5.18 3.88
C PHE A 34 14.35 -6.19 3.10
N PHE A 35 14.70 -5.86 1.86
CA PHE A 35 15.50 -6.74 0.98
C PHE A 35 17.01 -6.56 1.13
N GLN A 36 17.47 -5.73 2.09
CA GLN A 36 18.89 -5.43 2.32
C GLN A 36 19.61 -4.88 1.07
N LEU A 37 18.90 -4.05 0.30
CA LEU A 37 19.43 -3.37 -0.88
C LEU A 37 20.06 -2.03 -0.49
N ASP A 38 20.97 -1.54 -1.33
CA ASP A 38 21.61 -0.25 -1.11
C ASP A 38 20.63 0.92 -1.33
N LYS A 39 20.10 1.44 -0.22
CA LYS A 39 19.19 2.60 -0.22
C LYS A 39 19.87 3.92 -0.58
N SER A 40 21.21 3.99 -0.60
CA SER A 40 21.93 5.21 -0.99
C SER A 40 21.71 5.57 -2.47
N LEU A 41 21.26 4.59 -3.27
CA LEU A 41 20.88 4.77 -4.67
C LEU A 41 19.51 5.45 -4.85
N ILE A 42 18.77 5.69 -3.77
CA ILE A 42 17.42 6.28 -3.81
C ILE A 42 17.49 7.74 -3.37
N THR A 43 17.24 8.66 -4.31
CA THR A 43 17.21 10.10 -4.04
C THR A 43 15.77 10.60 -3.88
N PRO A 44 15.46 11.35 -2.81
CA PRO A 44 14.15 11.98 -2.66
C PRO A 44 13.95 13.08 -3.72
N VAL A 45 12.76 13.12 -4.31
CA VAL A 45 12.36 14.10 -5.32
C VAL A 45 10.91 14.52 -5.09
N ASP A 46 10.56 15.73 -5.50
CA ASP A 46 9.19 16.22 -5.50
C ASP A 46 8.54 16.14 -6.90
N SER A 47 7.25 16.48 -6.99
CA SER A 47 6.47 16.40 -8.22
C SER A 47 6.93 17.35 -9.33
N SER A 48 7.66 18.42 -9.02
CA SER A 48 8.16 19.38 -10.02
C SER A 48 9.23 18.76 -10.93
N ASN A 49 9.91 17.71 -10.45
CA ASN A 49 10.92 16.97 -11.21
C ASN A 49 10.31 16.04 -12.28
N PHE A 50 8.99 15.90 -12.35
CA PHE A 50 8.31 14.99 -13.28
C PHE A 50 7.39 15.74 -14.24
N THR A 51 7.65 15.61 -15.55
CA THR A 51 6.72 16.03 -16.60
C THR A 51 5.75 14.89 -16.90
N GLN A 52 4.71 14.76 -16.08
CA GLN A 52 3.66 13.78 -16.31
C GLN A 52 2.52 14.40 -17.14
N PRO A 53 1.99 13.70 -18.17
CA PRO A 53 0.85 14.19 -18.94
C PRO A 53 -0.39 14.50 -18.08
N ALA A 54 -0.54 13.80 -16.95
CA ALA A 54 -1.61 14.01 -15.98
C ALA A 54 -1.02 14.43 -14.62
N LYS A 55 -1.63 15.44 -13.99
CA LYS A 55 -1.31 15.84 -12.62
C LYS A 55 -1.76 14.74 -11.65
N ARG A 56 -0.83 14.22 -10.85
CA ARG A 56 -1.16 13.30 -9.75
C ARG A 56 -1.61 14.08 -8.52
N PRO A 57 -2.66 13.64 -7.81
CA PRO A 57 -3.03 14.22 -6.53
C PRO A 57 -1.89 14.08 -5.53
N ALA A 58 -1.62 15.13 -4.75
CA ALA A 58 -0.57 15.10 -3.73
C ALA A 58 -0.84 14.10 -2.59
N ARG A 59 -2.11 13.74 -2.38
CA ARG A 59 -2.56 12.81 -1.33
C ARG A 59 -3.65 11.89 -1.88
N THR A 60 -3.43 10.59 -1.77
CA THR A 60 -4.32 9.53 -2.31
C THR A 60 -4.74 8.48 -1.27
N GLY A 61 -4.62 8.81 0.02
CA GLY A 61 -4.99 7.89 1.10
C GLY A 61 -6.50 7.71 1.24
N PHE A 62 -6.90 6.59 1.82
CA PHE A 62 -8.30 6.26 2.06
C PHE A 62 -8.66 6.27 3.56
N VAL A 63 -9.89 6.68 3.86
CA VAL A 63 -10.50 6.48 5.18
C VAL A 63 -11.10 5.08 5.23
N LEU A 64 -10.64 4.26 6.18
CA LEU A 64 -11.00 2.84 6.28
C LEU A 64 -12.08 2.55 7.33
N ASP A 65 -12.53 3.55 8.08
CA ASP A 65 -13.41 3.40 9.25
C ASP A 65 -14.63 2.52 8.98
N LYS A 66 -15.30 2.72 7.85
CA LYS A 66 -16.47 1.91 7.45
C LYS A 66 -16.10 0.45 7.17
N ALA A 67 -14.98 0.20 6.50
CA ALA A 67 -14.52 -1.16 6.24
C ALA A 67 -14.12 -1.86 7.54
N VAL A 68 -13.46 -1.15 8.46
CA VAL A 68 -13.08 -1.68 9.77
C VAL A 68 -14.32 -2.02 10.60
N SER A 69 -15.25 -1.07 10.76
CA SER A 69 -16.41 -1.23 11.65
C SER A 69 -17.44 -2.23 11.13
N VAL A 70 -17.76 -2.20 9.83
CA VAL A 70 -18.81 -3.06 9.25
C VAL A 70 -18.25 -4.43 8.85
N LEU A 71 -17.10 -4.45 8.18
CA LEU A 71 -16.54 -5.70 7.63
C LEU A 71 -15.62 -6.42 8.62
N GLY A 72 -15.18 -5.76 9.70
CA GLY A 72 -14.07 -6.26 10.51
C GLY A 72 -12.74 -6.25 9.73
N TYR A 73 -12.64 -5.37 8.71
CA TYR A 73 -11.46 -5.33 7.85
C TYR A 73 -10.24 -4.85 8.64
N ASN A 74 -9.21 -5.71 8.70
CA ASN A 74 -7.94 -5.40 9.35
C ASN A 74 -6.79 -5.57 8.34
N PRO A 75 -6.45 -4.53 7.55
CA PRO A 75 -5.34 -4.61 6.63
C PRO A 75 -4.01 -4.74 7.37
N VAL A 76 -3.04 -5.37 6.71
CA VAL A 76 -1.67 -5.45 7.22
C VAL A 76 -0.90 -4.15 6.95
N SER A 77 0.19 -3.95 7.70
CA SER A 77 1.17 -2.90 7.42
C SER A 77 1.88 -3.16 6.09
N PHE A 78 2.48 -2.11 5.53
CA PHE A 78 3.28 -2.18 4.31
C PHE A 78 4.43 -3.18 4.43
N GLU A 79 5.15 -3.15 5.56
CA GLU A 79 6.25 -4.09 5.85
C GLU A 79 5.78 -5.54 5.87
N LYS A 80 4.66 -5.83 6.55
CA LYS A 80 4.10 -7.18 6.55
C LYS A 80 3.61 -7.60 5.16
N GLY A 81 3.12 -6.66 4.37
CA GLY A 81 2.79 -6.87 2.96
C GLY A 81 4.00 -7.30 2.13
N ILE A 82 5.15 -6.62 2.30
CA ILE A 82 6.41 -7.01 1.64
C ILE A 82 6.85 -8.41 2.08
N GLU A 83 6.73 -8.74 3.37
CA GLU A 83 7.08 -10.06 3.89
C GLU A 83 6.25 -11.19 3.24
N ILE A 84 4.94 -10.99 3.11
CA ILE A 84 4.04 -11.94 2.45
C ILE A 84 4.44 -12.10 0.97
N LEU A 85 4.67 -10.99 0.27
CA LEU A 85 5.12 -11.00 -1.13
C LEU A 85 6.44 -11.75 -1.29
N ALA A 86 7.42 -11.48 -0.42
CA ALA A 86 8.72 -12.15 -0.46
C ALA A 86 8.57 -13.67 -0.26
N GLY A 87 7.66 -14.11 0.59
CA GLY A 87 7.31 -15.52 0.75
C GLY A 87 6.72 -16.14 -0.53
N GLN A 88 5.88 -15.41 -1.25
CA GLN A 88 5.29 -15.86 -2.52
C GLN A 88 6.34 -15.96 -3.64
N ILE A 89 7.27 -15.01 -3.72
CA ILE A 89 8.34 -15.02 -4.73
C ILE A 89 9.29 -16.20 -4.53
N LYS A 90 9.63 -16.56 -3.29
CA LYS A 90 10.49 -17.72 -2.98
C LYS A 90 9.89 -19.07 -3.41
N GLY A 91 8.57 -19.16 -3.59
CA GLY A 91 7.91 -20.38 -4.09
C GLY A 91 7.90 -20.51 -5.62
N VAL A 92 8.46 -19.53 -6.35
CA VAL A 92 8.42 -19.44 -7.82
C VAL A 92 9.82 -19.62 -8.45
N ILE A 93 10.89 -19.70 -7.64
CA ILE A 93 12.27 -19.91 -8.07
C ILE A 93 12.80 -21.25 -7.54
#